data_AF-A0A518G9R4-F1
#
_entry.id   AF-A0A518G9R4-F1
#
_cell.length_a   1.000
_cell.length_b   1.000
_cell.length_c   1.000
_cell.angle_alpha   90.00
_cell.angle_beta   90.00
_cell.angle_gamma   90.00
#
_symmetry.space_group_name_H-M   'P 1'
#
loop_
_entity.id
_entity.type
_entity.pdbx_description
1 polymer ?
#
loop_
_entity_poly.entity_id
_entity_poly.type
_entity_poly.pdbx_seq_one_letter_code
_entity_poly.pdbx_strand_id
1 'polypeptide(L)'
;MSNNANPNSFGFRIVGACHNKRRLVEYWPAFVAYCLCDDRARINEGGFLSPYEYATEIESRIVEPASMILDVRGFKGVSCSRYLWFDIDDADLDQGLDRCRRLVSCLLERYDLDDGDLLVFFSGSKGFHVGLPTSLWQPIASKQFARGCRTMAESLGDSAGVSIDPAIYQAVQPFRAPNSRHLKTGRYKRLVSIAELEELNAEAIRQRASSPLPFEPPDSPALHQQAVIDWAKAEFAVAQHAEVIRHFDAERSELNRSTLEFIRDGAIPGDRHRLLYSSAANLFEFGCPLALASALLMESALDSGLPPTEIRRAIDNAFTKQGPRPNDH
;
A
#
# COMPACT_ATOMS: atom_id res chain seq x y z
N MET A 1 14.57 -20.83 26.02
CA MET A 1 14.20 -21.08 24.62
C MET A 1 14.51 -19.80 23.86
N SER A 2 15.49 -19.82 22.97
CA SER A 2 16.04 -18.65 22.31
C SER A 2 14.99 -17.99 21.43
N ASN A 3 14.64 -16.75 21.78
CA ASN A 3 13.72 -15.90 21.06
C ASN A 3 14.39 -15.45 19.76
N ASN A 4 14.25 -16.23 18.68
CA ASN A 4 14.59 -15.76 17.34
C ASN A 4 13.62 -14.63 17.01
N ALA A 5 14.04 -13.39 17.26
CA ALA A 5 13.31 -12.21 16.83
C ALA A 5 12.99 -12.35 15.35
N ASN A 6 11.70 -12.33 15.01
CA ASN A 6 11.25 -12.35 13.62
C ASN A 6 11.95 -11.17 12.91
N PRO A 7 12.78 -11.41 11.87
CA PRO A 7 13.62 -10.37 11.28
C PRO A 7 12.81 -9.20 10.70
N ASN A 8 11.51 -9.41 10.44
CA ASN A 8 10.55 -8.38 10.06
C ASN A 8 9.46 -8.26 11.12
N SER A 9 9.69 -7.44 12.14
CA SER A 9 8.75 -7.23 13.26
C SER A 9 8.28 -5.79 13.39
N PHE A 10 8.84 -4.88 12.58
CA PHE A 10 8.52 -3.46 12.67
C PHE A 10 7.40 -3.07 11.73
N GLY A 11 6.58 -2.14 12.17
CA GLY A 11 5.61 -1.44 11.34
C GLY A 11 5.62 0.04 11.67
N PHE A 12 4.65 0.77 11.14
CA PHE A 12 4.36 2.10 11.65
C PHE A 12 2.92 2.21 12.12
N ARG A 13 2.69 3.14 13.03
CA ARG A 13 1.36 3.54 13.49
C ARG A 13 1.14 5.03 13.26
N ILE A 14 -0.09 5.39 12.92
CA ILE A 14 -0.58 6.76 12.87
C ILE A 14 -1.81 6.84 13.78
N VAL A 15 -1.85 7.88 14.62
CA VAL A 15 -3.00 8.20 15.48
C VAL A 15 -3.60 9.53 15.01
N GLY A 16 -4.93 9.58 14.90
CA GLY A 16 -5.68 10.68 14.31
C GLY A 16 -5.83 10.54 12.79
N ALA A 17 -5.66 11.65 12.07
CA ALA A 17 -5.79 11.67 10.62
C ALA A 17 -4.64 10.95 9.91
N CYS A 18 -4.88 10.40 8.72
CA CYS A 18 -3.89 9.61 7.97
C CYS A 18 -2.61 10.39 7.58
N HIS A 19 -2.67 11.72 7.55
CA HIS A 19 -1.54 12.60 7.28
C HIS A 19 -0.70 12.93 8.53
N ASN A 20 -1.13 12.48 9.70
CA ASN A 20 -0.35 12.66 10.93
C ASN A 20 0.98 11.89 10.85
N LYS A 21 1.86 12.19 11.81
CA LYS A 21 3.19 11.58 11.90
C LYS A 21 3.07 10.06 12.04
N ARG A 22 3.91 9.34 11.27
CA ARG A 22 4.11 7.89 11.42
C ARG A 22 5.10 7.66 12.54
N ARG A 23 4.77 6.77 13.47
CA ARG A 23 5.67 6.32 14.54
C ARG A 23 6.04 4.87 14.33
N LEU A 24 7.33 4.55 14.48
CA LEU A 24 7.80 3.17 14.47
C LEU A 24 7.19 2.41 15.65
N VAL A 25 6.75 1.18 15.40
CA VAL A 25 6.22 0.26 16.41
C VAL A 25 6.64 -1.16 16.09
N GLU A 26 6.67 -2.04 17.09
CA GLU A 26 6.54 -3.47 16.83
C GLU A 26 5.13 -3.72 16.27
N TYR A 27 5.05 -4.30 15.08
CA TYR A 27 3.80 -4.39 14.35
C TYR A 27 2.77 -5.26 15.07
N TRP A 28 3.14 -6.49 15.44
CA TRP A 28 2.19 -7.45 15.99
C TRP A 28 1.60 -7.00 17.34
N PRO A 29 2.39 -6.51 18.32
CA PRO A 29 1.82 -5.94 19.54
C PRO A 29 0.89 -4.75 19.28
N ALA A 30 1.21 -3.90 18.30
CA ALA A 30 0.34 -2.78 17.94
C ALA A 30 -0.97 -3.26 17.30
N PHE A 31 -0.92 -4.24 16.40
CA PHE A 31 -2.09 -4.86 15.79
C PHE A 31 -3.00 -5.49 16.84
N VAL A 32 -2.44 -6.32 17.74
CA VAL A 32 -3.17 -6.96 18.84
C VAL A 32 -3.80 -5.93 19.77
N ALA A 33 -3.10 -4.85 20.11
CA ALA A 33 -3.66 -3.78 20.93
C ALA A 33 -4.94 -3.16 20.31
N TYR A 34 -4.98 -3.02 18.97
CA TYR A 34 -6.19 -2.58 18.26
C TYR A 34 -7.29 -3.65 18.27
N CYS A 35 -6.95 -4.93 18.05
CA CYS A 35 -7.92 -6.03 18.12
C CYS A 35 -8.60 -6.10 19.50
N LEU A 36 -7.82 -5.95 20.58
CA LEU A 36 -8.29 -6.02 21.97
C LEU A 36 -8.88 -4.72 22.52
N CYS A 37 -8.93 -3.64 21.72
CA CYS A 37 -9.38 -2.33 22.17
C CYS A 37 -8.56 -1.78 23.37
N ASP A 38 -7.28 -2.11 23.44
CA ASP A 38 -6.37 -1.67 24.50
C ASP A 38 -6.21 -0.14 24.48
N ASP A 39 -6.12 0.50 25.66
CA ASP A 39 -5.99 1.96 25.79
C ASP A 39 -4.79 2.51 25.01
N ARG A 40 -3.69 1.74 24.90
CA ARG A 40 -2.51 2.10 24.11
C ARG A 40 -2.88 2.28 22.64
N ALA A 41 -3.87 1.57 22.11
CA ALA A 41 -4.33 1.66 20.73
C ALA A 41 -5.15 2.93 20.44
N ARG A 42 -5.64 3.65 21.46
CA ARG A 42 -6.37 4.92 21.32
C ARG A 42 -7.51 4.84 20.30
N ILE A 43 -8.31 3.77 20.38
CA ILE A 43 -9.31 3.42 19.35
C ILE A 43 -10.40 4.48 19.12
N ASN A 44 -10.64 5.35 20.10
CA ASN A 44 -11.60 6.46 20.00
C ASN A 44 -11.14 7.58 19.04
N GLU A 45 -9.90 7.50 18.57
CA GLU A 45 -9.33 8.35 17.53
C GLU A 45 -9.23 7.59 16.20
N GLY A 46 -8.91 8.31 15.13
CA GLY A 46 -8.46 7.67 13.90
C GLY A 46 -7.19 6.85 14.15
N GLY A 47 -7.07 5.70 13.48
CA GLY A 47 -5.94 4.79 13.69
C GLY A 47 -5.55 4.10 12.40
N PHE A 48 -4.26 4.13 12.09
CA PHE A 48 -3.70 3.43 10.93
C PHE A 48 -2.44 2.67 11.35
N LEU A 49 -2.22 1.54 10.71
CA LEU A 49 -1.00 0.76 10.76
C LEU A 49 -0.40 0.66 9.35
N SER A 50 0.85 0.26 9.24
CA SER A 50 1.35 -0.27 7.96
C SER A 50 0.62 -1.58 7.63
N PRO A 51 0.28 -1.86 6.36
CA PRO A 51 -0.24 -3.16 5.94
C PRO A 51 0.87 -4.22 5.86
N TYR A 52 2.13 -3.79 6.02
CA TYR A 52 3.32 -4.61 5.95
C TYR A 52 4.16 -4.50 7.21
N GLU A 53 4.96 -5.54 7.44
CA GLU A 53 6.05 -5.62 8.40
C GLU A 53 7.38 -5.42 7.68
N TYR A 54 8.29 -4.68 8.30
CA TYR A 54 9.57 -4.27 7.74
C TYR A 54 10.74 -4.82 8.56
N ALA A 55 11.85 -5.04 7.87
CA ALA A 55 13.15 -5.30 8.50
C ALA A 55 13.66 -4.07 9.27
N THR A 56 14.72 -4.25 10.07
CA THR A 56 15.42 -3.19 10.82
C THR A 56 15.86 -2.00 9.95
N GLU A 57 15.98 -2.18 8.63
CA GLU A 57 16.24 -1.12 7.65
C GLU A 57 15.30 0.10 7.81
N ILE A 58 14.06 -0.11 8.25
CA ILE A 58 13.10 0.98 8.47
C ILE A 58 13.53 1.93 9.60
N GLU A 59 14.34 1.49 10.56
CA GLU A 59 14.84 2.31 11.67
C GLU A 59 15.71 3.46 11.17
N SER A 60 16.39 3.28 10.03
CA SER A 60 17.15 4.35 9.36
C SER A 60 16.27 5.53 8.93
N ARG A 61 14.93 5.37 8.95
CA ARG A 61 13.95 6.41 8.63
C ARG A 61 13.49 7.20 9.85
N ILE A 62 14.00 6.92 11.05
CA ILE A 62 13.69 7.71 12.25
C ILE A 62 14.28 9.11 12.09
N VAL A 63 13.41 10.12 12.16
CA VAL A 63 13.78 11.54 12.10
C VAL A 63 13.67 12.24 13.45
N GLU A 64 12.93 11.65 14.40
CA GLU A 64 12.86 12.12 15.79
C GLU A 64 12.97 10.92 16.75
N PRO A 65 14.19 10.60 17.26
CA PRO A 65 14.42 9.39 18.06
C PRO A 65 13.60 9.32 19.36
N ALA A 66 13.39 10.44 20.05
CA ALA A 66 12.67 10.47 21.32
C ALA A 66 11.18 10.06 21.18
N SER A 67 10.59 10.32 20.01
CA SER A 67 9.17 10.06 19.71
C SER A 67 8.98 8.93 18.68
N MET A 68 10.09 8.34 18.21
CA MET A 68 10.15 7.32 17.16
C MET A 68 9.44 7.72 15.87
N ILE A 69 9.45 9.00 15.50
CA ILE A 69 8.79 9.48 14.27
C ILE A 69 9.63 9.13 13.03
N LEU A 70 8.95 8.66 11.98
CA LEU A 70 9.54 8.20 10.71
C LEU A 70 9.30 9.17 9.55
N ASP A 71 10.28 9.28 8.64
CA ASP A 71 10.09 9.74 7.25
C ASP A 71 10.22 8.58 6.26
N VAL A 72 9.07 8.03 5.88
CA VAL A 72 8.97 6.85 5.02
C VAL A 72 8.99 7.18 3.52
N ARG A 73 9.13 8.45 3.13
CA ARG A 73 9.09 8.84 1.71
C ARG A 73 10.20 8.12 0.92
N GLY A 74 9.81 7.43 -0.14
CA GLY A 74 10.72 6.66 -0.97
C GLY A 74 11.34 5.44 -0.29
N PHE A 75 10.79 4.96 0.83
CA PHE A 75 11.22 3.69 1.42
C PHE A 75 10.88 2.51 0.50
N LYS A 76 11.88 1.66 0.24
CA LYS A 76 11.82 0.49 -0.64
C LYS A 76 12.54 -0.72 -0.01
N GLY A 77 12.52 -0.79 1.32
CA GLY A 77 13.17 -1.86 2.08
C GLY A 77 12.44 -3.19 1.94
N VAL A 78 13.01 -4.23 2.55
CA VAL A 78 12.40 -5.55 2.61
C VAL A 78 11.12 -5.50 3.45
N SER A 79 10.07 -6.18 2.97
CA SER A 79 8.78 -6.26 3.65
C SER A 79 8.14 -7.64 3.55
N CYS A 80 7.27 -7.95 4.49
CA CYS A 80 6.33 -9.07 4.47
C CYS A 80 5.00 -8.64 5.11
N SER A 81 4.05 -9.56 5.30
CA SER A 81 2.83 -9.32 6.07
C SER A 81 2.27 -10.64 6.57
N ARG A 82 1.57 -10.61 7.71
CA ARG A 82 0.74 -11.72 8.22
C ARG A 82 -0.56 -11.92 7.45
N TYR A 83 -1.05 -10.88 6.77
CA TYR A 83 -2.28 -10.94 5.97
C TYR A 83 -2.07 -10.32 4.60
N LEU A 84 -2.60 -10.97 3.56
CA LEU A 84 -2.93 -10.32 2.30
C LEU A 84 -4.26 -9.60 2.50
N TRP A 85 -4.21 -8.27 2.46
CA TRP A 85 -5.40 -7.43 2.61
C TRP A 85 -6.06 -7.17 1.26
N PHE A 86 -7.37 -7.30 1.21
CA PHE A 86 -8.24 -6.89 0.12
C PHE A 86 -9.06 -5.69 0.59
N ASP A 87 -9.06 -4.60 -0.18
CA ASP A 87 -9.89 -3.42 0.09
C ASP A 87 -10.97 -3.31 -0.98
N ILE A 88 -12.23 -3.45 -0.55
CA ILE A 88 -13.43 -3.39 -1.37
C ILE A 88 -14.08 -2.05 -1.04
N ASP A 89 -13.92 -1.08 -1.93
CA ASP A 89 -14.61 0.22 -1.84
C ASP A 89 -15.71 0.30 -2.89
N ASP A 90 -16.92 0.66 -2.44
CA ASP A 90 -18.08 0.85 -3.31
C ASP A 90 -18.86 2.10 -2.87
N ALA A 91 -19.48 2.76 -3.84
CA ALA A 91 -20.33 3.92 -3.57
C ALA A 91 -21.62 3.51 -2.84
N ASP A 92 -22.06 2.28 -3.08
CA ASP A 92 -23.25 1.66 -2.51
C ASP A 92 -22.86 0.54 -1.52
N LEU A 93 -23.39 0.60 -0.30
CA LEU A 93 -22.97 -0.32 0.77
C LEU A 93 -23.51 -1.74 0.55
N ASP A 94 -24.70 -1.91 -0.03
CA ASP A 94 -25.26 -3.23 -0.33
C ASP A 94 -24.44 -3.90 -1.42
N GLN A 95 -24.03 -3.16 -2.46
CA GLN A 95 -23.11 -3.68 -3.48
C GLN A 95 -21.74 -4.05 -2.88
N GLY A 96 -21.21 -3.22 -1.97
CA GLY A 96 -19.98 -3.51 -1.25
C GLY A 96 -20.08 -4.80 -0.42
N LEU A 97 -21.22 -5.04 0.24
CA LEU A 97 -21.48 -6.25 1.02
C LEU A 97 -21.56 -7.49 0.12
N ASP A 98 -22.29 -7.42 -0.99
CA ASP A 98 -22.42 -8.55 -1.93
C ASP A 98 -21.07 -8.92 -2.57
N ARG A 99 -20.24 -7.93 -2.91
CA ARG A 99 -18.86 -8.16 -3.36
C ARG A 99 -18.01 -8.78 -2.27
N CYS A 100 -18.13 -8.31 -1.03
CA CYS A 100 -17.42 -8.89 0.12
C CYS A 100 -17.79 -10.36 0.31
N ARG A 101 -19.09 -10.70 0.26
CA ARG A 101 -19.57 -12.09 0.33
C ARG A 101 -18.96 -12.95 -0.76
N ARG A 102 -19.01 -12.50 -2.02
CA ARG A 102 -18.44 -13.24 -3.15
C ARG A 102 -16.95 -13.50 -2.99
N LEU A 103 -16.18 -12.49 -2.55
CA LEU A 103 -14.75 -12.66 -2.30
C LEU A 103 -14.52 -13.67 -1.17
N VAL A 104 -15.21 -13.51 -0.04
CA VAL A 104 -15.10 -14.38 1.12
C VAL A 104 -15.43 -15.83 0.76
N SER A 105 -16.58 -16.11 0.14
CA SER A 105 -16.95 -17.45 -0.31
C SER A 105 -15.90 -18.05 -1.26
N CYS A 106 -15.40 -17.26 -2.21
CA CYS A 106 -14.34 -17.71 -3.13
C CYS A 106 -13.06 -18.09 -2.38
N LEU A 107 -12.65 -17.31 -1.37
CA LEU A 107 -11.44 -17.59 -0.60
C LEU A 107 -11.60 -18.81 0.31
N LEU A 108 -12.75 -18.94 0.99
CA LEU A 108 -13.06 -20.09 1.85
C LEU A 108 -13.05 -21.39 1.02
N GLU A 109 -13.75 -21.41 -0.11
CA GLU A 109 -13.82 -22.59 -0.99
C GLU A 109 -12.46 -22.92 -1.64
N ARG A 110 -11.70 -21.91 -2.07
CA ARG A 110 -10.44 -22.11 -2.79
C ARG A 110 -9.33 -22.68 -1.91
N TYR A 111 -9.35 -22.34 -0.62
CA TYR A 111 -8.28 -22.66 0.32
C TYR A 111 -8.73 -23.54 1.49
N ASP A 112 -9.95 -24.07 1.44
CA ASP A 112 -10.53 -24.98 2.43
C ASP A 112 -10.39 -24.41 3.86
N LEU A 113 -10.81 -23.16 4.02
CA LEU A 113 -10.67 -22.39 5.27
C LEU A 113 -11.92 -22.49 6.13
N ASP A 114 -11.73 -22.43 7.45
CA ASP A 114 -12.80 -22.31 8.42
C ASP A 114 -13.25 -20.85 8.59
N ASP A 115 -14.45 -20.64 9.13
CA ASP A 115 -15.06 -19.30 9.32
C ASP A 115 -14.19 -18.33 10.14
N GLY A 116 -13.29 -18.85 10.98
CA GLY A 116 -12.40 -18.06 11.84
C GLY A 116 -11.08 -17.64 11.18
N ASP A 117 -10.73 -18.21 10.03
CA ASP A 117 -9.40 -18.02 9.43
C ASP A 117 -9.25 -16.68 8.73
N LEU A 118 -10.37 -16.11 8.25
CA LEU A 118 -10.41 -14.81 7.58
C LEU A 118 -10.72 -13.68 8.55
N LEU A 119 -10.01 -12.56 8.38
CA LEU A 119 -10.36 -11.32 9.05
C LEU A 119 -11.21 -10.45 8.14
N VAL A 120 -12.52 -10.38 8.40
CA VAL A 120 -13.45 -9.53 7.63
C VAL A 120 -13.83 -8.32 8.47
N PHE A 121 -13.67 -7.12 7.91
CA PHE A 121 -14.04 -5.87 8.58
C PHE A 121 -14.95 -5.03 7.72
N PHE A 122 -15.96 -4.43 8.35
CA PHE A 122 -16.57 -3.22 7.80
C PHE A 122 -15.67 -2.02 8.09
N SER A 123 -15.37 -1.18 7.09
CA SER A 123 -14.37 -0.10 7.18
C SER A 123 -14.83 1.11 8.03
N GLY A 124 -16.10 1.15 8.43
CA GLY A 124 -16.73 2.27 9.13
C GLY A 124 -17.38 3.30 8.20
N SER A 125 -17.27 3.15 6.87
CA SER A 125 -17.95 4.01 5.88
C SER A 125 -18.77 3.20 4.88
N LYS A 126 -18.19 2.79 3.75
CA LYS A 126 -18.91 2.16 2.65
C LYS A 126 -18.19 0.93 2.06
N GLY A 127 -17.09 0.52 2.66
CA GLY A 127 -16.25 -0.56 2.14
C GLY A 127 -15.98 -1.65 3.17
N PHE A 128 -15.39 -2.73 2.70
CA PHE A 128 -15.01 -3.90 3.48
C PHE A 128 -13.54 -4.23 3.27
N HIS A 129 -12.87 -4.65 4.34
CA HIS A 129 -11.50 -5.13 4.25
C HIS A 129 -11.48 -6.62 4.61
N VAL A 130 -10.86 -7.45 3.79
CA VAL A 130 -10.68 -8.88 4.05
C VAL A 130 -9.19 -9.17 4.20
N GLY A 131 -8.80 -9.89 5.25
CA GLY A 131 -7.43 -10.33 5.50
C GLY A 131 -7.31 -11.84 5.34
N LEU A 132 -6.60 -12.28 4.31
CA LEU A 132 -6.25 -13.68 4.08
C LEU A 132 -4.89 -13.98 4.73
N PRO A 133 -4.77 -14.95 5.65
CA PRO A 133 -3.52 -15.22 6.36
C PRO A 133 -2.43 -15.71 5.42
N THR A 134 -1.26 -15.09 5.47
CA THR A 134 -0.11 -15.47 4.63
C THR A 134 0.56 -16.76 5.09
N SER A 135 0.21 -17.30 6.27
CA SER A 135 0.65 -18.63 6.73
C SER A 135 0.25 -19.76 5.77
N LEU A 136 -0.78 -19.53 4.96
CA LEU A 136 -1.22 -20.45 3.91
C LEU A 136 -0.14 -20.68 2.83
N TRP A 137 0.79 -19.75 2.61
CA TRP A 137 1.88 -19.91 1.62
C TRP A 137 3.28 -19.53 2.11
N GLN A 138 3.40 -18.97 3.32
CA GLN A 138 4.66 -18.62 3.99
C GLN A 138 5.66 -17.87 3.08
N PRO A 139 5.27 -16.68 2.58
CA PRO A 139 6.08 -15.96 1.61
C PRO A 139 7.40 -15.50 2.23
N ILE A 140 8.46 -15.46 1.41
CA ILE A 140 9.73 -14.89 1.81
C ILE A 140 9.64 -13.37 1.73
N ALA A 141 10.11 -12.69 2.77
CA ALA A 141 10.16 -11.24 2.79
C ALA A 141 11.06 -10.70 1.67
N SER A 142 10.58 -9.68 0.95
CA SER A 142 11.32 -9.11 -0.16
C SER A 142 10.96 -7.65 -0.43
N LYS A 143 11.77 -6.97 -1.26
CA LYS A 143 11.46 -5.62 -1.76
C LYS A 143 10.31 -5.60 -2.78
N GLN A 144 9.94 -6.77 -3.30
CA GLN A 144 8.87 -6.95 -4.30
C GLN A 144 7.59 -7.49 -3.66
N PHE A 145 7.59 -7.80 -2.37
CA PHE A 145 6.49 -8.42 -1.65
C PHE A 145 5.16 -7.70 -1.86
N ALA A 146 5.13 -6.37 -1.73
CA ALA A 146 3.93 -5.58 -1.94
C ALA A 146 3.35 -5.71 -3.37
N ARG A 147 4.22 -5.86 -4.39
CA ARG A 147 3.79 -6.12 -5.77
C ARG A 147 3.22 -7.53 -5.92
N GLY A 148 3.86 -8.53 -5.30
CA GLY A 148 3.34 -9.90 -5.26
C GLY A 148 1.95 -9.95 -4.61
N CYS A 149 1.76 -9.25 -3.48
CA CYS A 149 0.46 -9.09 -2.83
C CYS A 149 -0.57 -8.50 -3.79
N ARG A 150 -0.24 -7.39 -4.47
CA ARG A 150 -1.13 -6.77 -5.45
C ARG A 150 -1.56 -7.77 -6.53
N THR A 151 -0.59 -8.42 -7.18
CA THR A 151 -0.84 -9.35 -8.27
C THR A 151 -1.69 -10.53 -7.83
N MET A 152 -1.40 -11.12 -6.67
CA MET A 152 -2.22 -12.21 -6.13
C MET A 152 -3.64 -11.74 -5.79
N ALA A 153 -3.79 -10.58 -5.16
CA ALA A 153 -5.10 -10.05 -4.79
C ALA A 153 -5.95 -9.65 -5.98
N GLU A 154 -5.37 -9.04 -7.02
CA GLU A 154 -6.06 -8.75 -8.28
C GLU A 154 -6.52 -10.07 -8.94
N SER A 155 -5.66 -11.09 -9.01
CA SER A 155 -6.04 -12.39 -9.58
C SER A 155 -7.16 -13.10 -8.81
N LEU A 156 -7.16 -13.02 -7.48
CA LEU A 156 -8.20 -13.60 -6.64
C LEU A 156 -9.49 -12.79 -6.70
N GLY A 157 -9.38 -11.46 -6.73
CA GLY A 157 -10.49 -10.55 -6.98
C GLY A 157 -11.16 -10.84 -8.32
N ASP A 158 -10.39 -10.98 -9.40
CA ASP A 158 -10.90 -11.32 -10.73
C ASP A 158 -11.61 -12.68 -10.74
N SER A 159 -11.05 -13.68 -10.05
CA SER A 159 -11.68 -15.00 -9.90
C SER A 159 -13.02 -14.94 -9.16
N ALA A 160 -13.13 -14.04 -8.17
CA ALA A 160 -14.37 -13.76 -7.46
C ALA A 160 -15.28 -12.78 -8.21
N GLY A 161 -14.82 -12.16 -9.31
CA GLY A 161 -15.46 -11.06 -10.03
C GLY A 161 -15.70 -9.82 -9.16
N VAL A 162 -14.70 -9.48 -8.34
CA VAL A 162 -14.65 -8.35 -7.41
C VAL A 162 -13.43 -7.49 -7.70
N SER A 163 -13.63 -6.20 -7.97
CA SER A 163 -12.54 -5.25 -8.12
C SER A 163 -11.95 -4.88 -6.76
N ILE A 164 -10.62 -4.92 -6.64
CA ILE A 164 -9.86 -4.63 -5.43
C ILE A 164 -9.11 -3.32 -5.62
N ASP A 165 -9.11 -2.42 -4.62
CA ASP A 165 -8.36 -1.16 -4.73
C ASP A 165 -6.84 -1.44 -4.74
N PRO A 166 -6.12 -1.17 -5.85
CA PRO A 166 -4.69 -1.41 -5.94
C PRO A 166 -3.86 -0.42 -5.11
N ALA A 167 -4.44 0.69 -4.64
CA ALA A 167 -3.72 1.75 -3.95
C ALA A 167 -3.15 1.31 -2.59
N ILE A 168 -3.72 0.27 -1.97
CA ILE A 168 -3.28 -0.25 -0.67
C ILE A 168 -1.92 -0.96 -0.74
N TYR A 169 -1.50 -1.43 -1.91
CA TYR A 169 -0.29 -2.25 -2.09
C TYR A 169 0.98 -1.43 -2.32
N GLN A 170 1.02 -0.18 -1.89
CA GLN A 170 2.27 0.58 -1.82
C GLN A 170 3.01 0.24 -0.53
N ALA A 171 4.33 0.08 -0.61
CA ALA A 171 5.16 -0.41 0.49
C ALA A 171 4.95 0.33 1.82
N VAL A 172 4.55 1.60 1.82
CA VAL A 172 4.36 2.43 3.03
C VAL A 172 2.98 3.12 3.08
N GLN A 173 1.98 2.54 2.41
CA GLN A 173 0.62 3.05 2.46
C GLN A 173 0.03 2.83 3.86
N PRO A 174 -0.57 3.83 4.52
CA PRO A 174 -1.31 3.60 5.76
C PRO A 174 -2.58 2.80 5.50
N PHE A 175 -2.81 1.75 6.30
CA PHE A 175 -4.03 0.96 6.28
C PHE A 175 -4.76 1.10 7.61
N ARG A 176 -6.09 1.21 7.56
CA ARG A 176 -6.86 1.49 8.79
C ARG A 176 -6.79 0.32 9.77
N ALA A 177 -6.48 0.62 11.02
CA ALA A 177 -6.32 -0.36 12.08
C ALA A 177 -7.68 -0.94 12.55
N PRO A 178 -7.74 -2.20 13.01
CA PRO A 178 -8.93 -2.78 13.63
C PRO A 178 -9.48 -1.90 14.75
N ASN A 179 -10.80 -1.87 14.94
CA ASN A 179 -11.50 -1.09 15.95
C ASN A 179 -11.18 0.41 16.01
N SER A 180 -10.42 0.98 15.07
CA SER A 180 -10.17 2.42 15.04
C SER A 180 -11.37 3.20 14.53
N ARG A 181 -11.56 4.44 15.03
CA ARG A 181 -12.70 5.28 14.69
C ARG A 181 -12.51 5.96 13.33
N HIS A 182 -13.50 5.85 12.46
CA HIS A 182 -13.61 6.63 11.23
C HIS A 182 -13.86 8.10 11.56
N LEU A 183 -12.94 9.00 11.21
CA LEU A 183 -13.05 10.42 11.57
C LEU A 183 -14.31 11.12 11.01
N LYS A 184 -14.71 10.82 9.77
CA LYS A 184 -15.91 11.39 9.14
C LYS A 184 -17.24 10.83 9.68
N THR A 185 -17.38 9.51 9.79
CA THR A 185 -18.67 8.87 10.13
C THR A 185 -18.84 8.59 11.63
N GLY A 186 -17.74 8.64 12.40
CA GLY A 186 -17.72 8.31 13.82
C GLY A 186 -17.81 6.81 14.14
N ARG A 187 -18.01 5.95 13.12
CA ARG A 187 -18.10 4.48 13.27
C ARG A 187 -16.74 3.82 13.34
N TYR A 188 -16.66 2.63 13.90
CA TYR A 188 -15.44 1.87 14.05
C TYR A 188 -15.20 0.93 12.87
N LYS A 189 -13.93 0.65 12.57
CA LYS A 189 -13.56 -0.49 11.70
C LYS A 189 -13.84 -1.78 12.46
N ARG A 190 -15.02 -2.36 12.28
CA ARG A 190 -15.52 -3.44 13.13
C ARG A 190 -15.35 -4.79 12.45
N LEU A 191 -14.90 -5.80 13.20
CA LEU A 191 -14.88 -7.19 12.74
C LEU A 191 -16.32 -7.63 12.44
N VAL A 192 -16.49 -8.38 11.35
CA VAL A 192 -17.74 -9.01 10.94
C VAL A 192 -17.45 -10.50 10.81
N SER A 193 -18.12 -11.35 11.58
CA SER A 193 -17.98 -12.81 11.42
C SER A 193 -18.61 -13.28 10.11
N ILE A 194 -18.27 -14.49 9.65
CA ILE A 194 -18.88 -15.08 8.45
C ILE A 194 -20.39 -15.22 8.62
N ALA A 195 -20.86 -15.72 9.77
CA ALA A 195 -22.28 -15.76 10.10
C ALA A 195 -22.95 -14.37 10.04
N GLU A 196 -22.33 -13.32 10.58
CA GLU A 196 -22.86 -11.95 10.46
C GLU A 196 -22.89 -11.48 8.99
N LEU A 197 -21.86 -11.84 8.22
CA LEU A 197 -21.77 -11.49 6.80
C LEU A 197 -22.89 -12.16 5.99
N GLU A 198 -23.28 -13.38 6.32
CA GLU A 198 -24.35 -14.13 5.66
C GLU A 198 -25.75 -13.68 6.10
N GLU A 199 -25.96 -13.46 7.39
CA GLU A 199 -27.29 -13.23 7.97
C GLU A 199 -27.72 -11.75 7.95
N LEU A 200 -26.78 -10.81 8.04
CA LEU A 200 -27.09 -9.39 8.20
C LEU A 200 -27.14 -8.67 6.86
N ASN A 201 -27.99 -7.64 6.77
CA ASN A 201 -27.91 -6.68 5.68
C ASN A 201 -26.89 -5.57 5.97
N ALA A 202 -26.60 -4.76 4.94
CA ALA A 202 -25.66 -3.64 5.00
C ALA A 202 -25.93 -2.68 6.17
N GLU A 203 -27.21 -2.34 6.37
CA GLU A 203 -27.61 -1.40 7.41
C GLU A 203 -27.36 -1.95 8.81
N ALA A 204 -27.65 -3.23 9.06
CA ALA A 204 -27.41 -3.88 10.33
C ALA A 204 -25.90 -3.95 10.65
N ILE A 205 -25.05 -4.29 9.68
CA ILE A 205 -23.59 -4.26 9.82
C ILE A 205 -23.12 -2.84 10.15
N ARG A 206 -23.63 -1.84 9.41
CA ARG A 206 -23.33 -0.43 9.63
C ARG A 206 -23.73 0.05 11.03
N GLN A 207 -24.83 -0.44 11.58
CA GLN A 207 -25.30 -0.13 12.93
C GLN A 207 -24.41 -0.75 14.01
N ARG A 208 -23.98 -2.01 13.84
CA ARG A 208 -23.05 -2.66 14.79
C ARG A 208 -21.73 -1.89 14.90
N ALA A 209 -21.27 -1.29 13.80
CA ALA A 209 -20.07 -0.45 13.77
C ALA A 209 -20.19 0.89 14.52
N SER A 210 -21.30 1.18 15.19
CA SER A 210 -21.42 2.31 16.13
C SER A 210 -20.57 2.12 17.40
N SER A 211 -20.19 0.88 17.71
CA SER A 211 -19.28 0.52 18.81
C SER A 211 -18.14 -0.37 18.29
N PRO A 212 -16.97 -0.40 18.96
CA PRO A 212 -15.93 -1.36 18.65
C PRO A 212 -16.32 -2.77 19.13
N LEU A 213 -15.61 -3.79 18.64
CA LEU A 213 -15.74 -5.17 19.09
C LEU A 213 -14.34 -5.72 19.37
N PRO A 214 -13.94 -5.87 20.65
CA PRO A 214 -12.71 -6.55 20.99
C PRO A 214 -12.74 -8.00 20.46
N PHE A 215 -11.63 -8.47 19.91
CA PHE A 215 -11.47 -9.85 19.46
C PHE A 215 -10.02 -10.30 19.59
N GLU A 216 -9.81 -11.59 19.81
CA GLU A 216 -8.50 -12.20 19.73
C GLU A 216 -8.15 -12.45 18.25
N PRO A 217 -6.94 -12.08 17.79
CA PRO A 217 -6.49 -12.46 16.45
C PRO A 217 -6.55 -13.99 16.29
N PRO A 218 -7.05 -14.49 15.14
CA PRO A 218 -7.16 -15.93 14.92
C PRO A 218 -5.78 -16.59 14.86
N ASP A 219 -5.76 -17.88 15.20
CA ASP A 219 -4.58 -18.71 14.97
C ASP A 219 -4.25 -18.76 13.47
N SER A 220 -2.98 -19.03 13.16
CA SER A 220 -2.55 -19.11 11.77
C SER A 220 -2.89 -20.48 11.19
N PRO A 221 -3.71 -20.58 10.12
CA PRO A 221 -3.98 -21.85 9.47
C PRO A 221 -2.70 -22.45 8.88
N ALA A 222 -2.72 -23.76 8.68
CA ALA A 222 -1.62 -24.51 8.11
C ALA A 222 -1.34 -24.13 6.66
N LEU A 223 -0.16 -24.50 6.16
CA LEU A 223 0.21 -24.28 4.76
C LEU A 223 -0.81 -24.96 3.82
N HIS A 224 -1.28 -24.24 2.80
CA HIS A 224 -2.22 -24.73 1.80
C HIS A 224 -1.59 -24.76 0.41
N GLN A 225 -1.62 -25.93 -0.26
CA GLN A 225 -0.91 -26.13 -1.53
C GLN A 225 -1.38 -25.21 -2.65
N GLN A 226 -2.70 -24.97 -2.78
CA GLN A 226 -3.21 -24.07 -3.81
C GLN A 226 -2.75 -22.61 -3.57
N ALA A 227 -2.63 -22.19 -2.31
CA ALA A 227 -2.18 -20.84 -1.98
C ALA A 227 -0.69 -20.65 -2.32
N VAL A 228 0.14 -21.68 -2.10
CA VAL A 228 1.54 -21.69 -2.56
C VAL A 228 1.63 -21.56 -4.08
N ILE A 229 0.81 -22.30 -4.83
CA ILE A 229 0.77 -22.23 -6.30
C ILE A 229 0.36 -20.83 -6.77
N ASP A 230 -0.66 -20.24 -6.14
CA ASP A 230 -1.16 -18.91 -6.51
C ASP A 230 -0.13 -17.82 -6.21
N TRP A 231 0.55 -17.90 -5.07
CA TRP A 231 1.64 -17.00 -4.73
C TRP A 231 2.80 -17.11 -5.72
N ALA A 232 3.22 -18.34 -6.06
CA ALA A 232 4.30 -18.57 -7.02
C ALA A 232 3.97 -18.00 -8.40
N LYS A 233 2.71 -18.10 -8.85
CA LYS A 233 2.25 -17.45 -10.09
C LYS A 233 2.34 -15.92 -10.01
N ALA A 234 1.96 -15.34 -8.88
CA ALA A 234 2.06 -13.90 -8.67
C ALA A 234 3.53 -13.42 -8.68
N GLU A 235 4.42 -14.12 -8.00
CA GLU A 235 5.86 -13.80 -8.01
C GLU A 235 6.46 -13.92 -9.41
N PHE A 236 6.10 -14.98 -10.14
CA PHE A 236 6.54 -15.17 -11.52
C PHE A 236 6.08 -14.03 -12.44
N ALA A 237 4.81 -13.61 -12.35
CA ALA A 237 4.29 -12.50 -13.13
C ALA A 237 4.99 -11.16 -12.80
N VAL A 238 5.29 -10.91 -11.52
CA VAL A 238 6.05 -9.73 -11.10
C VAL A 238 7.48 -9.76 -11.68
N ALA A 239 8.14 -10.92 -11.65
CA ALA A 239 9.48 -11.08 -12.19
C ALA A 239 9.52 -10.86 -13.72
N GLN A 240 8.57 -11.43 -14.46
CA GLN A 240 8.44 -11.24 -15.91
C GLN A 240 8.20 -9.76 -16.25
N HIS A 241 7.30 -9.09 -15.53
CA HIS A 241 7.04 -7.67 -15.78
C HIS A 241 8.28 -6.80 -15.49
N ALA A 242 9.05 -7.13 -14.45
CA ALA A 242 10.30 -6.43 -14.16
C ALA A 242 11.38 -6.68 -15.23
N GLU A 243 11.43 -7.87 -15.83
CA GLU A 243 12.31 -8.17 -16.96
C GLU A 243 11.92 -7.40 -18.22
N VAL A 244 10.64 -7.35 -18.56
CA VAL A 244 10.13 -6.56 -19.71
C VAL A 244 10.47 -5.08 -19.55
N ILE A 245 10.25 -4.50 -18.36
CA ILE A 245 10.62 -3.09 -18.09
C ILE A 245 12.13 -2.89 -18.25
N ARG A 246 12.96 -3.79 -17.68
CA ARG A 246 14.42 -3.67 -17.80
C ARG A 246 14.91 -3.77 -19.24
N HIS A 247 14.32 -4.67 -20.03
CA HIS A 247 14.66 -4.80 -21.45
C HIS A 247 14.27 -3.54 -22.22
N PHE A 248 13.06 -3.03 -22.00
CA PHE A 248 12.60 -1.80 -22.63
C PHE A 248 13.48 -0.60 -22.23
N ASP A 249 13.85 -0.47 -20.95
CA ASP A 249 14.73 0.59 -20.47
C ASP A 249 16.14 0.48 -21.05
N ALA A 250 16.67 -0.74 -21.22
CA ALA A 250 18.01 -0.97 -21.78
C ALA A 250 18.09 -0.65 -23.28
N GLU A 251 17.01 -0.89 -24.03
CA GLU A 251 16.92 -0.61 -25.46
C GLU A 251 16.41 0.80 -25.78
N ARG A 252 16.06 1.58 -24.75
CA ARG A 252 15.45 2.89 -24.95
C ARG A 252 16.45 3.89 -25.54
N SER A 253 16.28 4.18 -26.83
CA SER A 253 17.08 5.16 -27.57
C SER A 253 16.41 6.53 -27.72
N GLU A 254 15.13 6.64 -27.38
CA GLU A 254 14.32 7.84 -27.59
C GLU A 254 13.78 8.41 -26.28
N LEU A 255 13.60 9.74 -26.25
CA LEU A 255 12.87 10.41 -25.17
C LEU A 255 11.40 9.95 -25.18
N ASN A 256 10.79 9.94 -24.00
CA ASN A 256 9.38 9.66 -23.88
C ASN A 256 8.59 10.67 -24.71
N ARG A 257 7.54 10.22 -25.39
CA ARG A 257 6.66 11.10 -26.17
C ARG A 257 6.14 12.28 -25.34
N SER A 258 5.79 12.04 -24.07
CA SER A 258 5.36 13.09 -23.14
C SER A 258 6.46 14.11 -22.82
N THR A 259 7.74 13.72 -22.86
CA THR A 259 8.86 14.64 -22.71
C THR A 259 9.01 15.53 -23.93
N LEU A 260 8.89 14.96 -25.14
CA LEU A 260 8.89 15.73 -26.38
C LEU A 260 7.69 16.69 -26.47
N GLU A 261 6.50 16.22 -26.08
CA GLU A 261 5.28 17.04 -26.02
C GLU A 261 5.39 18.15 -24.98
N PHE A 262 5.95 17.86 -23.79
CA PHE A 262 6.15 18.91 -22.78
C PHE A 262 7.15 19.98 -23.25
N ILE A 263 8.26 19.58 -23.89
CA ILE A 263 9.23 20.53 -24.45
C ILE A 263 8.54 21.42 -25.50
N ARG A 264 7.65 20.85 -26.32
CA ARG A 264 6.98 21.58 -27.41
C ARG A 264 5.86 22.50 -26.92
N ASP A 265 4.96 21.98 -26.09
CA ASP A 265 3.64 22.57 -25.84
C ASP A 265 3.41 22.86 -24.33
N GLY A 266 4.35 22.48 -23.47
CA GLY A 266 4.18 22.57 -22.02
C GLY A 266 3.13 21.58 -21.49
N ALA A 267 2.36 21.98 -20.48
CA ALA A 267 1.35 21.17 -19.84
C ALA A 267 0.17 22.00 -19.33
N ILE A 268 -1.01 21.39 -19.33
CA ILE A 268 -2.23 21.99 -18.79
C ILE A 268 -2.20 22.08 -17.24
N PRO A 269 -2.97 23.01 -16.64
CA PRO A 269 -3.16 23.07 -15.20
C PRO A 269 -3.63 21.72 -14.63
N GLY A 270 -2.97 21.26 -13.57
CA GLY A 270 -3.21 19.96 -12.94
C GLY A 270 -2.08 18.95 -13.15
N ASP A 271 -1.47 18.93 -14.34
CA ASP A 271 -0.41 17.98 -14.69
C ASP A 271 1.00 18.58 -14.76
N ARG A 272 1.10 19.91 -14.86
CA ARG A 272 2.36 20.65 -15.07
C ARG A 272 3.53 20.26 -14.16
N HIS A 273 3.32 20.12 -12.84
CA HIS A 273 4.41 19.72 -11.92
C HIS A 273 4.86 18.28 -12.14
N ARG A 274 3.90 17.39 -12.39
CA ARG A 274 4.18 15.97 -12.63
C ARG A 274 4.92 15.79 -13.94
N LEU A 275 4.43 16.42 -15.01
CA LEU A 275 5.01 16.32 -16.35
C LEU A 275 6.39 16.98 -16.41
N LEU A 276 6.57 18.18 -15.84
CA LEU A 276 7.90 18.81 -15.74
C LEU A 276 8.91 17.89 -15.06
N TYR A 277 8.53 17.32 -13.91
CA TYR A 277 9.41 16.41 -13.18
C TYR A 277 9.74 15.15 -13.98
N SER A 278 8.74 14.53 -14.63
CA SER A 278 8.98 13.33 -15.45
C SER A 278 9.82 13.62 -16.70
N SER A 279 9.64 14.80 -17.31
CA SER A 279 10.41 15.23 -18.49
C SER A 279 11.86 15.51 -18.12
N ALA A 280 12.10 16.19 -16.99
CA ALA A 280 13.44 16.39 -16.46
C ALA A 280 14.13 15.05 -16.15
N ALA A 281 13.44 14.15 -15.45
CA ALA A 281 13.95 12.81 -15.15
C ALA A 281 14.31 12.06 -16.45
N ASN A 282 13.44 12.09 -17.45
CA ASN A 282 13.68 11.42 -18.73
C ASN A 282 14.89 11.99 -19.47
N LEU A 283 15.08 13.32 -19.51
CA LEU A 283 16.30 13.93 -20.07
C LEU A 283 17.56 13.45 -19.34
N PHE A 284 17.53 13.40 -18.01
CA PHE A 284 18.65 12.88 -17.23
C PHE A 284 18.91 11.39 -17.51
N GLU A 285 17.88 10.60 -17.87
CA GLU A 285 18.01 9.17 -18.26
C GLU A 285 18.80 9.02 -19.58
N PHE A 286 19.02 10.11 -20.31
CA PHE A 286 19.90 10.17 -21.48
C PHE A 286 21.20 10.94 -21.23
N GLY A 287 21.56 11.22 -19.97
CA GLY A 287 22.78 11.92 -19.62
C GLY A 287 22.76 13.42 -19.94
N CYS A 288 21.57 14.00 -20.12
CA CYS A 288 21.43 15.42 -20.35
C CYS A 288 21.99 16.22 -19.16
N PRO A 289 22.94 17.14 -19.34
CA PRO A 289 23.44 17.96 -18.24
C PRO A 289 22.34 18.84 -17.62
N LEU A 290 22.41 19.10 -16.31
CA LEU A 290 21.43 19.94 -15.58
C LEU A 290 21.15 21.28 -16.28
N ALA A 291 22.20 21.94 -16.79
CA ALA A 291 22.07 23.19 -17.53
C ALA A 291 21.27 23.04 -18.82
N LEU A 292 21.48 21.96 -19.58
CA LEU A 292 20.76 21.70 -20.82
C LEU A 292 19.31 21.29 -20.54
N ALA A 293 19.07 20.44 -19.55
CA ALA A 293 17.71 20.06 -19.14
C ALA A 293 16.90 21.30 -18.68
N SER A 294 17.55 22.21 -17.93
CA SER A 294 16.95 23.48 -17.55
C SER A 294 16.62 24.33 -18.78
N ALA A 295 17.54 24.46 -19.73
CA ALA A 295 17.32 25.22 -20.96
C ALA A 295 16.16 24.67 -21.80
N LEU A 296 16.04 23.35 -21.92
CA LEU A 296 15.00 22.68 -22.71
C LEU A 296 13.60 22.76 -22.09
N LEU A 297 13.49 22.88 -20.77
CA LEU A 297 12.21 22.77 -20.07
C LEU A 297 11.69 24.10 -19.51
N MET A 298 12.55 25.11 -19.36
CA MET A 298 12.20 26.35 -18.67
C MET A 298 11.07 27.11 -19.37
N GLU A 299 11.15 27.31 -20.68
CA GLU A 299 10.19 28.10 -21.45
C GLU A 299 8.79 27.49 -21.38
N SER A 300 8.65 26.22 -21.77
CA SER A 300 7.37 25.52 -21.76
C SER A 300 6.78 25.38 -20.34
N ALA A 301 7.63 25.29 -19.31
CA ALA A 301 7.18 25.29 -17.92
C ALA A 301 6.67 26.66 -17.44
N LEU A 302 7.29 27.76 -17.88
CA LEU A 302 6.82 29.13 -17.62
C LEU A 302 5.48 29.36 -18.32
N ASP A 303 5.34 28.93 -19.57
CA ASP A 303 4.11 29.03 -20.36
C ASP A 303 2.96 28.19 -19.75
N SER A 304 3.32 27.10 -19.05
CA SER A 304 2.39 26.29 -18.25
C SER A 304 1.99 26.96 -16.90
N GLY A 305 2.46 28.18 -16.66
CA GLY A 305 2.15 29.00 -15.49
C GLY A 305 2.85 28.55 -14.21
N LEU A 306 4.01 27.89 -14.30
CA LEU A 306 4.84 27.54 -13.15
C LEU A 306 5.77 28.69 -12.76
N PRO A 307 5.93 29.00 -11.46
CA PRO A 307 6.88 30.03 -11.05
C PRO A 307 8.34 29.53 -11.18
N PRO A 308 9.30 30.40 -11.56
CA PRO A 308 10.70 30.01 -11.82
C PRO A 308 11.41 29.23 -10.69
N THR A 309 11.02 29.48 -9.44
CA THR A 309 11.56 28.79 -8.26
C THR A 309 11.05 27.35 -8.15
N GLU A 310 9.79 27.10 -8.52
CA GLU A 310 9.22 25.75 -8.53
C GLU A 310 9.74 24.94 -9.71
N ILE A 311 9.98 25.58 -10.86
CA ILE A 311 10.58 24.93 -12.03
C ILE A 311 11.97 24.40 -11.67
N ARG A 312 12.85 25.28 -11.16
CA ARG A 312 14.20 24.89 -10.71
C ARG A 312 14.16 23.75 -9.70
N ARG A 313 13.33 23.88 -8.66
CA ARG A 313 13.17 22.85 -7.64
C ARG A 313 12.73 21.50 -8.23
N ALA A 314 11.80 21.49 -9.20
CA ALA A 314 11.34 20.27 -9.84
C ALA A 314 12.47 19.59 -10.64
N ILE A 315 13.23 20.37 -11.41
CA ILE A 315 14.36 19.88 -12.22
C ILE A 315 15.49 19.38 -11.32
N ASP A 316 15.86 20.13 -10.28
CA ASP A 316 16.91 19.74 -9.33
C ASP A 316 16.56 18.45 -8.56
N ASN A 317 15.29 18.30 -8.17
CA ASN A 317 14.79 17.08 -7.53
C ASN A 317 14.84 15.87 -8.47
N ALA A 318 14.60 16.07 -9.77
CA ALA A 318 14.74 15.02 -10.77
C ALA A 318 16.21 14.63 -10.96
N PHE A 319 17.12 15.61 -11.03
CA PHE A 319 18.56 15.39 -11.15
C PHE A 319 19.14 14.62 -9.96
N THR A 320 18.85 15.09 -8.74
CA THR A 320 19.34 14.48 -7.49
C THR A 320 18.89 13.02 -7.34
N LYS A 321 17.71 12.66 -7.85
CA LYS A 321 17.19 11.30 -7.77
C LYS A 321 17.90 10.31 -8.70
N GLN A 322 18.51 10.78 -9.79
CA GLN A 322 19.25 9.88 -10.70
C GLN A 322 20.58 9.39 -10.16
N GLY A 323 21.23 10.18 -9.29
CA GLY A 323 22.59 9.91 -8.82
C GLY A 323 23.64 10.02 -9.95
N PRO A 324 24.94 10.10 -9.60
CA PRO A 324 26.02 10.08 -10.59
C PRO A 324 26.06 8.73 -11.31
N ARG A 325 26.24 8.75 -12.63
CA ARG A 325 26.44 7.53 -13.42
C ARG A 325 27.86 6.99 -13.19
N PRO A 326 28.09 5.66 -13.29
CA PRO A 326 29.41 5.07 -13.03
C PRO A 326 30.56 5.47 -13.98
N ASN A 327 30.36 6.38 -14.95
CA ASN A 327 31.32 6.60 -16.04
C ASN A 327 31.75 8.06 -16.28
N ASP A 328 31.62 8.95 -15.28
CA ASP A 328 32.27 10.27 -15.35
C ASP A 328 33.60 10.25 -14.59
N HIS A 329 34.64 9.70 -15.26
CA HIS A 329 36.05 9.92 -14.95
C HIS A 329 36.78 10.43 -16.19
#